data_AF-A0A543D9I1-F1
#
_entry.id   AF-A0A543D9I1-F1
#
_cell.length_a   1.000
_cell.length_b   1.000
_cell.length_c   1.000
_cell.angle_alpha   90.00
_cell.angle_beta   90.00
_cell.angle_gamma   90.00
#
_symmetry.space_group_name_H-M   'P 1'
#
loop_
_entity.id
_entity.type
_entity.pdbx_description
1 polymer ?
#
loop_
_entity_poly.entity_id
_entity_poly.type
_entity_poly.pdbx_seq_one_letter_code
_entity_poly.pdbx_strand_id
1 'polypeptide(L)'
;MPRAPRTLLLRLTIETAKRTRKCSRSKSHAVRPGERLLLVGERGPAAGKKGYCAACAAEMLAAARDEIDAIRSSVQPTPADAAPPTPE
;
A
#
# COMPACT_ATOMS: atom_id res chain seq x y z
N MET A 1 -2.67 -18.56 10.40
CA MET A 1 -2.85 -17.15 10.03
C MET A 1 -2.86 -17.03 8.52
N PRO A 2 -3.90 -16.46 7.88
CA PRO A 2 -3.90 -16.24 6.44
C PRO A 2 -2.72 -15.33 6.09
N ARG A 3 -1.88 -15.79 5.14
CA ARG A 3 -0.73 -15.02 4.67
C ARG A 3 -1.28 -13.83 3.86
N ALA A 4 -1.22 -12.64 4.44
CA ALA A 4 -1.48 -11.41 3.69
C ALA A 4 -0.63 -11.41 2.41
N PRO A 5 -1.22 -11.12 1.23
CA PRO A 5 -0.51 -11.11 -0.05
C PRO A 5 0.81 -10.36 0.08
N ARG A 6 1.89 -10.91 -0.48
CA ARG A 6 3.27 -10.42 -0.26
C ARG A 6 3.49 -8.98 -0.76
N THR A 7 2.57 -8.49 -1.57
CA THR A 7 2.64 -7.30 -2.43
C THR A 7 1.73 -6.16 -1.97
N LEU A 8 0.82 -6.39 -1.03
CA LEU A 8 0.01 -5.29 -0.47
C LEU A 8 0.90 -4.31 0.30
N LEU A 9 0.83 -3.05 -0.10
CA LEU A 9 1.52 -1.94 0.55
C LEU A 9 0.97 -1.75 1.97
N LEU A 10 1.86 -1.67 2.96
CA LEU A 10 1.49 -1.56 4.37
C LEU A 10 1.72 -0.15 4.89
N ARG A 11 0.83 0.34 5.76
CA ARG A 11 0.98 1.59 6.53
C ARG A 11 1.42 2.78 5.65
N LEU A 12 0.67 3.02 4.58
CA LEU A 12 0.93 4.11 3.64
C LEU A 12 0.77 5.47 4.33
N THR A 13 1.72 6.38 4.13
CA THR A 13 1.64 7.76 4.62
C THR A 13 2.23 8.71 3.58
N ILE A 14 1.64 9.88 3.38
CA ILE A 14 2.23 10.93 2.55
C ILE A 14 2.97 11.90 3.47
N GLU A 15 4.21 12.23 3.11
CA GLU A 15 4.97 13.29 3.75
C GLU A 15 5.48 14.29 2.72
N THR A 16 5.67 15.54 3.16
CA THR A 16 6.41 16.54 2.39
C THR A 16 7.88 16.47 2.79
N ALA A 17 8.78 16.35 1.82
CA ALA A 17 10.20 16.28 2.06
C ALA A 17 10.71 17.60 2.68
N LYS A 18 11.20 17.54 3.91
CA LYS A 18 11.86 18.69 4.57
C LYS A 18 13.29 18.94 4.07
N ARG A 19 13.90 17.92 3.48
CA ARG A 19 15.25 17.93 2.89
C ARG A 19 15.28 16.97 1.70
N THR A 20 16.28 17.07 0.83
CA THR A 20 16.44 16.14 -0.28
C THR A 20 16.52 14.70 0.24
N ARG A 21 15.61 13.84 -0.24
CA ARG A 21 15.54 12.41 0.10
C ARG A 21 15.81 11.59 -1.15
N LYS A 22 16.39 10.41 -0.99
CA LYS A 22 16.51 9.44 -2.09
C LYS A 22 15.30 8.52 -2.06
N CYS A 23 14.78 8.17 -3.23
CA CYS A 23 13.78 7.13 -3.35
C CYS A 23 14.39 5.78 -2.96
N SER A 24 13.65 4.98 -2.18
CA SER A 24 14.07 3.63 -1.80
C SER A 24 14.10 2.65 -2.99
N ARG A 25 13.41 2.95 -4.11
CA ARG A 25 13.42 2.10 -5.31
C ARG A 25 14.64 2.31 -6.20
N SER A 26 15.14 3.55 -6.32
CA SER A 26 16.31 3.86 -7.14
C SER A 26 17.08 5.05 -6.56
N LYS A 27 18.41 4.91 -6.52
CA LYS A 27 19.32 5.98 -6.08
C LYS A 27 19.34 7.17 -7.03
N SER A 28 18.92 6.99 -8.29
CA SER A 28 18.82 8.06 -9.30
C SER A 28 17.61 8.97 -9.06
N HIS A 29 16.60 8.50 -8.33
CA HIS A 29 15.42 9.30 -8.03
C HIS A 29 15.64 10.08 -6.74
N ALA A 30 15.62 11.40 -6.85
CA ALA A 30 15.66 12.31 -5.72
C ALA A 30 14.30 12.99 -5.55
N VAL A 31 13.87 13.12 -4.29
CA VAL A 31 12.73 13.95 -3.88
C VAL A 31 13.30 15.22 -3.27
N ARG A 32 13.01 16.37 -3.86
CA ARG A 32 13.54 17.67 -3.42
C ARG A 32 12.73 18.22 -2.25
N PRO A 33 13.29 19.16 -1.45
CA PRO A 33 12.53 19.80 -0.38
C PRO A 33 11.25 20.45 -0.93
N GLY A 34 10.13 20.28 -0.22
CA GLY A 34 8.81 20.75 -0.64
C GLY A 34 8.02 19.78 -1.53
N GLU A 35 8.66 18.74 -2.07
CA GLU A 35 7.96 17.70 -2.84
C GLU A 35 7.33 16.64 -1.93
N ARG A 36 6.26 16.01 -2.41
CA ARG A 36 5.59 14.90 -1.71
C ARG A 36 6.33 13.58 -1.95
N LEU A 37 6.47 12.78 -0.90
CA LEU A 37 6.91 11.39 -0.98
C LEU A 37 5.89 10.45 -0.32
N LEU A 38 5.81 9.24 -0.85
CA LEU A 38 5.04 8.16 -0.24
C LEU A 38 5.94 7.37 0.71
N LEU A 39 5.54 7.24 1.96
CA LEU A 39 6.12 6.32 2.92
C LEU A 39 5.33 5.01 2.94
N VAL A 40 6.02 3.89 2.79
CA VAL A 40 5.48 2.55 2.92
C VAL A 40 6.13 1.91 4.14
N GLY A 41 5.32 1.46 5.11
CA GLY A 41 5.81 0.72 6.27
C GLY A 41 6.17 -0.71 5.92
N GLU A 42 7.13 -1.27 6.64
CA GLU A 42 7.52 -2.68 6.50
C GLU A 42 6.80 -3.59 7.52
N ARG A 43 6.85 -4.92 7.30
CA ARG A 43 6.27 -5.91 8.21
C ARG A 43 7.17 -6.08 9.43
N GLY A 44 6.57 -6.06 10.63
CA GLY A 44 7.24 -6.39 11.88
C GLY A 44 7.12 -5.28 12.96
N PRO A 45 7.36 -5.63 14.23
CA PRO A 45 7.21 -4.70 15.37
C PRO A 45 8.24 -3.58 15.42
N ALA A 46 9.40 -3.76 14.77
CA ALA A 46 10.49 -2.76 14.68
C ALA A 46 10.75 -2.29 13.24
N ALA A 47 9.79 -2.48 12.34
CA ALA A 47 10.00 -2.27 10.93
C ALA A 47 9.90 -0.78 10.54
N GLY A 48 10.90 -0.30 9.81
CA GLY A 48 10.98 1.09 9.38
C GLY A 48 9.97 1.47 8.29
N LYS A 49 10.05 2.71 7.82
CA LYS A 49 9.32 3.20 6.65
C LYS A 49 10.29 3.44 5.50
N LYS A 50 9.94 2.98 4.31
CA LYS A 50 10.65 3.26 3.05
C LYS A 50 9.97 4.41 2.32
N GLY A 51 10.77 5.33 1.78
CA GLY A 51 10.27 6.53 1.13
C GLY A 51 10.42 6.49 -0.38
N TYR A 52 9.37 6.85 -1.11
CA TYR A 52 9.30 6.74 -2.56
C TYR A 52 8.90 8.08 -3.17
N CYS A 53 9.52 8.43 -4.31
CA CYS A 53 9.13 9.61 -5.06
C CYS A 53 7.73 9.42 -5.68
N ALA A 54 7.11 10.52 -6.09
CA ALA A 54 5.76 10.51 -6.65
C ALA A 54 5.60 9.54 -7.85
N ALA A 55 6.58 9.48 -8.75
CA ALA A 55 6.55 8.57 -9.91
C ALA A 55 6.52 7.09 -9.48
N CYS A 56 7.47 6.67 -8.64
CA CYS A 56 7.49 5.29 -8.13
C CYS A 56 6.28 4.98 -7.25
N ALA A 57 5.79 5.97 -6.49
CA ALA A 57 4.58 5.84 -5.68
C ALA A 57 3.36 5.55 -6.56
N ALA A 58 3.18 6.28 -7.66
CA ALA A 58 2.08 6.06 -8.59
C ALA A 58 2.09 4.65 -9.18
N GLU A 59 3.25 4.16 -9.65
CA GLU A 59 3.37 2.79 -10.16
C GLU A 59 3.01 1.73 -9.13
N MET A 60 3.50 1.88 -7.89
CA MET A 60 3.20 0.92 -6.82
C MET A 60 1.72 0.94 -6.43
N LEU A 61 1.11 2.12 -6.39
CA LEU A 61 -0.32 2.25 -6.08
C LEU A 61 -1.20 1.67 -7.19
N ALA A 62 -0.82 1.82 -8.45
CA ALA A 62 -1.50 1.20 -9.58
C ALA A 62 -1.44 -0.34 -9.48
N ALA A 63 -0.25 -0.91 -9.30
CA ALA A 63 -0.09 -2.36 -9.14
C ALA A 63 -0.86 -2.90 -7.92
N ALA A 64 -0.81 -2.18 -6.78
CA ALA A 64 -1.55 -2.56 -5.58
C ALA A 64 -3.06 -2.52 -5.80
N ARG A 65 -3.56 -1.54 -6.58
CA ARG A 65 -4.97 -1.46 -6.95
C ARG A 65 -5.40 -2.66 -7.80
N ASP A 66 -4.63 -2.99 -8.83
CA ASP A 66 -4.94 -4.12 -9.71
C ASP A 66 -5.02 -5.44 -8.93
N GLU A 67 -4.10 -5.66 -7.99
CA GLU A 67 -4.13 -6.82 -7.10
C GLU A 67 -5.33 -6.82 -6.16
N ILE A 68 -5.66 -5.66 -5.57
CA ILE A 68 -6.86 -5.53 -4.72
C ILE A 68 -8.11 -5.87 -5.52
N ASP A 69 -8.22 -5.34 -6.75
CA ASP A 69 -9.38 -5.59 -7.60
C ASP A 69 -9.47 -7.07 -7.99
N ALA A 70 -8.34 -7.73 -8.30
CA ALA A 70 -8.30 -9.18 -8.53
C ALA A 70 -8.75 -10.00 -7.30
N ILE A 71 -8.28 -9.62 -6.10
CA ILE A 71 -8.71 -10.26 -4.86
C ILE A 71 -10.21 -10.04 -4.65
N ARG A 72 -10.71 -8.81 -4.80
CA ARG A 72 -12.14 -8.48 -4.63
C ARG A 72 -13.03 -9.32 -5.54
N SER A 73 -12.61 -9.55 -6.79
CA SER A 73 -13.33 -10.45 -7.70
C SER A 73 -13.39 -11.89 -7.21
N SER A 74 -12.39 -12.36 -6.46
CA SER A 74 -12.34 -13.73 -5.92
C SER A 74 -13.09 -13.95 -4.60
N VAL A 75 -13.34 -12.88 -3.84
CA VAL A 75 -14.04 -12.94 -2.54
C VAL A 75 -15.41 -12.26 -2.57
N GLN A 76 -16.04 -12.13 -3.74
CA GLN A 76 -17.41 -11.63 -3.80
C GLN A 76 -18.32 -12.58 -2.99
N PRO A 77 -19.03 -12.07 -1.97
CA PRO A 77 -19.94 -12.89 -1.19
C PRO A 77 -21.04 -13.38 -2.12
N THR A 78 -21.22 -14.69 -2.18
CA THR A 78 -22.43 -15.24 -2.77
C THR A 78 -23.63 -14.80 -1.91
N PRO A 79 -24.83 -14.59 -2.49
CA PRO A 79 -26.02 -14.18 -1.73
C PRO A 79 -26.43 -15.15 -0.61
N ALA A 80 -25.79 -16.33 -0.49
CA ALA A 80 -25.95 -17.26 0.63
C ALA A 80 -25.39 -16.74 1.96
N ASP A 81 -24.40 -15.84 1.96
CA ASP A 81 -23.79 -15.29 3.19
C ASP A 81 -24.57 -14.09 3.76
N ALA A 82 -25.65 -13.66 3.10
CA ALA A 82 -26.43 -12.47 3.46
C ALA A 82 -27.75 -12.78 4.19
N ALA A 83 -28.09 -14.05 4.45
CA ALA A 83 -29.30 -14.39 5.19
C ALA A 83 -29.09 -14.12 6.70
N PRO A 84 -29.81 -13.15 7.31
CA PRO A 84 -29.78 -12.97 8.75
C PRO A 84 -30.42 -14.20 9.42
N PRO A 85 -29.90 -14.70 10.57
CA PRO A 85 -30.64 -15.66 11.37
C PRO A 85 -31.88 -14.95 11.91
N THR A 86 -33.06 -15.38 11.46
CA THR A 86 -34.34 -14.99 12.07
C THR A 86 -34.35 -15.54 13.50
N PRO A 87 -34.51 -14.69 14.54
CA PRO A 87 -34.78 -15.20 15.88
C PRO A 87 -36.25 -15.66 15.94
N GLU A 88 -36.47 -16.94 16.28
CA GLU A 88 -37.74 -17.47 16.83
C GLU A 88 -37.81 -17.24 18.34
#